data_AF-A0A836CHQ9-F1
#
_entry.id   AF-A0A836CHQ9-F1
#
_cell.length_a   1.000
_cell.length_b   1.000
_cell.length_c   1.000
_cell.angle_alpha   90.00
_cell.angle_beta   90.00
_cell.angle_gamma   90.00
#
_symmetry.space_group_name_H-M   'P 1'
#
loop_
_entity.id
_entity.type
_entity.pdbx_description
1 polymer ?
#
loop_
_entity_poly.entity_id
_entity_poly.type
_entity_poly.pdbx_seq_one_letter_code
_entity_poly.pdbx_strand_id
1 'polypeptide(L)'
;MAMLAMRTHSARAAVFLMLWCWFGCAAGAAALATGTPAAAAVDRAAVDRAAMLKQHRMDLSLATNHYAVVRLPEAEPLEDMWRQLQRFFVESGDEDAKTRLAGEMDNINGQVLGYAKLDENEFLETRLDRSGRLRPPVSALDGFEAALIRARLALSRVAAAVVAAAARDCGIAPTELCALMDGDDSYVETVPGSGPGNDPEARNGVAAAAERAAATRMSETVHRLCRYSPPEPEHTAAESAAEGEGPVESSGESSGETSSSVSVTFGAHTDTTMVTLVPCSVPGIQVHTRGGGWVGPEGSPCIARGRDVAVLSGELLQALSAGKFPAAVHRVVAGAQGRLSAPLLVRERAGASVAAAALLGSGGGGGDGGGNGSGSVAAALRALDGIAMEALHAGLNDKSVDDEP
;
A
#
# COMPACT_ATOMS: atom_id res chain seq x y z
N MET A 1 58.21 -5.17 -12.10
CA MET A 1 58.12 -3.72 -11.85
C MET A 1 57.02 -3.17 -12.73
N ALA A 2 55.95 -2.51 -12.30
CA ALA A 2 55.42 -2.04 -11.02
C ALA A 2 53.88 -2.15 -11.15
N MET A 3 53.17 -2.85 -10.27
CA MET A 3 52.41 -2.31 -9.12
C MET A 3 51.76 -0.92 -9.28
N LEU A 4 50.49 -0.89 -8.85
CA LEU A 4 49.70 0.22 -8.29
C LEU A 4 49.02 1.22 -9.26
N ALA A 5 47.69 1.07 -9.41
CA ALA A 5 46.69 2.04 -8.94
C ALA A 5 45.27 1.70 -9.47
N MET A 6 44.58 0.76 -8.81
CA MET A 6 43.11 0.71 -8.90
C MET A 6 42.54 1.71 -7.90
N ARG A 7 42.00 2.82 -8.40
CA ARG A 7 41.17 3.75 -7.63
C ARG A 7 39.78 3.16 -7.49
N THR A 8 39.46 2.79 -6.26
CA THR A 8 38.13 2.57 -5.70
C THR A 8 37.20 3.74 -6.03
N HIS A 9 36.06 3.51 -6.67
CA HIS A 9 34.79 4.27 -6.55
C HIS A 9 33.67 3.47 -7.26
N SER A 10 33.14 2.44 -6.61
CA SER A 10 31.75 1.94 -6.79
C SER A 10 31.51 0.74 -5.87
N ALA A 11 31.52 0.98 -4.56
CA ALA A 11 31.22 -0.04 -3.55
C ALA A 11 30.41 0.57 -2.41
N ARG A 12 29.22 1.10 -2.72
CA ARG A 12 28.21 1.50 -1.72
C ARG A 12 26.77 1.12 -2.08
N ALA A 13 26.56 0.29 -3.11
CA ALA A 13 25.29 -0.41 -3.34
C ALA A 13 25.47 -1.93 -3.10
N ALA A 14 26.05 -2.29 -1.95
CA ALA A 14 26.09 -3.68 -1.51
C ALA A 14 24.73 -4.05 -0.94
N VAL A 15 23.86 -4.55 -1.82
CA VAL A 15 22.88 -5.62 -1.62
C VAL A 15 22.81 -6.14 -0.17
N PHE A 16 21.96 -5.54 0.65
CA PHE A 16 21.44 -6.18 1.88
C PHE A 16 20.15 -6.91 1.53
N LEU A 17 20.27 -7.96 0.70
CA LEU A 17 19.16 -8.84 0.34
C LEU A 17 19.37 -10.19 1.04
N MET A 18 19.14 -10.22 2.36
CA MET A 18 19.08 -11.49 3.10
C MET A 18 17.70 -12.12 2.94
N LEU A 19 17.58 -13.02 1.96
CA LEU A 19 17.13 -14.41 2.12
C LEU A 19 16.21 -14.66 3.34
N TRP A 20 14.96 -15.12 3.12
CA TRP A 20 14.42 -16.38 3.68
C TRP A 20 12.99 -16.74 3.29
N CYS A 21 12.81 -18.06 3.15
CA CYS A 21 11.55 -18.78 3.02
C CYS A 21 10.81 -18.90 4.36
N TRP A 22 9.49 -18.96 4.21
CA TRP A 22 8.48 -19.21 5.23
C TRP A 22 8.53 -20.69 5.70
N PHE A 23 8.50 -20.95 7.00
CA PHE A 23 7.90 -22.16 7.59
C PHE A 23 6.66 -21.74 8.38
N GLY A 24 5.52 -22.36 8.07
CA GLY A 24 4.23 -22.00 8.64
C GLY A 24 4.13 -22.41 10.09
N CYS A 25 3.74 -21.48 10.96
CA CYS A 25 3.32 -21.75 12.33
C CYS A 25 2.01 -22.56 12.43
N ALA A 26 1.57 -23.26 11.38
CA ALA A 26 0.40 -24.14 11.43
C ALA A 26 0.74 -25.59 11.83
N ALA A 27 2.03 -25.97 11.91
CA ALA A 27 2.44 -27.35 12.24
C ALA A 27 2.62 -27.65 13.74
N GLY A 28 2.37 -26.68 14.63
CA GLY A 28 2.65 -26.82 16.08
C GLY A 28 1.52 -27.42 16.94
N ALA A 29 0.30 -27.57 16.42
CA ALA A 29 -0.84 -27.98 17.24
C ALA A 29 -0.93 -29.49 17.50
N ALA A 30 -0.23 -30.33 16.73
CA ALA A 30 -0.34 -31.79 16.84
C ALA A 30 0.76 -32.46 17.69
N ALA A 31 1.83 -31.73 18.07
CA ALA A 31 2.97 -32.29 18.81
C ALA A 31 2.95 -32.01 20.33
N LEU A 32 1.93 -31.28 20.83
CA LEU A 32 1.87 -30.81 22.22
C LEU A 32 1.42 -31.86 23.26
N ALA A 33 1.14 -33.11 22.87
CA ALA A 33 0.58 -34.09 23.79
C ALA A 33 1.60 -34.85 24.68
N THR A 34 2.92 -34.71 24.46
CA THR A 34 3.93 -35.49 25.23
C THR A 34 5.18 -34.73 25.67
N GLY A 35 5.29 -33.43 25.37
CA GLY A 35 6.47 -32.63 25.72
C GLY A 35 6.49 -32.18 27.19
N THR A 36 7.66 -32.22 27.83
CA THR A 36 7.85 -31.66 29.17
C THR A 36 7.67 -30.12 29.15
N PRO A 37 7.19 -29.49 30.24
CA PRO A 37 6.95 -28.04 30.29
C PRO A 37 8.16 -27.17 29.90
N ALA A 38 9.37 -27.67 30.14
CA ALA A 38 10.61 -26.99 29.78
C ALA A 38 10.83 -26.90 28.26
N ALA A 39 10.46 -27.94 27.49
CA ALA A 39 10.57 -27.93 26.04
C ALA A 39 9.58 -26.93 25.40
N ALA A 40 8.36 -26.84 25.94
CA ALA A 40 7.35 -25.89 25.48
C ALA A 40 7.73 -24.42 25.74
N ALA A 41 8.42 -24.13 26.86
CA ALA A 41 8.87 -22.78 27.18
C ALA A 41 10.02 -22.30 26.27
N VAL A 42 10.96 -23.19 25.92
CA VAL A 42 12.06 -22.88 25.00
C VAL A 42 11.53 -22.56 23.59
N ASP A 43 10.50 -23.27 23.15
CA ASP A 43 9.87 -23.05 21.84
C ASP A 43 9.19 -21.67 21.78
N ARG A 44 8.44 -21.28 22.82
CA ARG A 44 7.77 -19.98 22.88
C ARG A 44 8.75 -18.80 22.82
N ALA A 45 9.85 -18.86 23.57
CA ALA A 45 10.85 -17.80 23.57
C ALA A 45 11.56 -17.64 22.19
N ALA A 46 11.71 -18.74 21.44
CA ALA A 46 12.26 -18.70 20.09
C ALA A 46 11.28 -18.06 19.10
N VAL A 47 10.00 -18.41 19.19
CA VAL A 47 8.91 -17.81 18.39
C VAL A 47 8.81 -16.30 18.65
N ASP A 48 8.81 -15.88 19.92
CA ASP A 48 8.73 -14.47 20.30
C ASP A 48 9.94 -13.67 19.78
N ARG A 49 11.15 -14.25 19.88
CA ARG A 49 12.37 -13.62 19.34
C ARG A 49 12.33 -13.49 17.81
N ALA A 50 11.84 -14.51 17.12
CA ALA A 50 11.69 -14.48 15.67
C ALA A 50 10.65 -13.42 15.24
N ALA A 51 9.54 -13.30 15.97
CA ALA A 51 8.53 -12.28 15.72
C ALA A 51 9.11 -10.87 15.95
N MET A 52 9.84 -10.66 17.05
CA MET A 52 10.50 -9.39 17.35
C MET A 52 11.52 -8.99 16.26
N LEU A 53 12.35 -9.92 15.80
CA LEU A 53 13.32 -9.66 14.72
C LEU A 53 12.63 -9.30 13.40
N LYS A 54 11.51 -9.96 13.07
CA LYS A 54 10.71 -9.62 11.88
C LYS A 54 10.14 -8.20 11.98
N GLN A 55 9.55 -7.87 13.12
CA GLN A 55 9.04 -6.52 13.38
C GLN A 55 10.16 -5.48 13.27
N HIS A 56 11.28 -5.67 13.95
CA HIS A 56 12.41 -4.74 13.91
C HIS A 56 12.93 -4.50 12.48
N ARG A 57 13.00 -5.55 11.66
CA ARG A 57 13.40 -5.42 10.24
C ARG A 57 12.40 -4.61 9.42
N MET A 58 11.11 -4.83 9.65
CA MET A 58 10.05 -4.07 9.00
C MET A 58 10.14 -2.59 9.38
N ASP A 59 10.23 -2.30 10.68
CA ASP A 59 10.35 -0.92 11.20
C ASP A 59 11.60 -0.23 10.63
N LEU A 60 12.74 -0.92 10.62
CA LEU A 60 13.97 -0.40 10.02
C LEU A 60 13.79 -0.14 8.52
N SER A 61 13.12 -1.04 7.78
CA SER A 61 12.88 -0.85 6.34
C SER A 61 11.97 0.34 6.07
N LEU A 62 10.89 0.51 6.83
CA LEU A 62 10.00 1.67 6.71
C LEU A 62 10.73 2.97 7.08
N ALA A 63 11.58 2.97 8.11
CA ALA A 63 12.32 4.16 8.52
C ALA A 63 13.45 4.56 7.55
N THR A 64 14.03 3.60 6.82
CA THR A 64 15.22 3.84 5.96
C THR A 64 14.91 3.86 4.47
N ASN A 65 14.06 2.94 4.02
CA ASN A 65 13.67 2.78 2.63
C ASN A 65 12.30 3.37 2.33
N HIS A 66 11.52 3.72 3.36
CA HIS A 66 10.14 4.23 3.27
C HIS A 66 9.13 3.18 2.77
N TYR A 67 9.58 1.94 2.56
CA TYR A 67 8.73 0.79 2.25
C TYR A 67 9.24 -0.49 2.92
N ALA A 68 8.37 -1.48 2.98
CA ALA A 68 8.69 -2.87 3.30
C ALA A 68 8.03 -3.82 2.29
N VAL A 69 8.50 -5.07 2.19
CA VAL A 69 7.80 -6.12 1.44
C VAL A 69 7.34 -7.19 2.41
N VAL A 70 6.04 -7.48 2.40
CA VAL A 70 5.40 -8.46 3.27
C VAL A 70 4.85 -9.59 2.41
N ARG A 71 5.14 -10.83 2.80
CA ARG A 71 4.56 -12.03 2.18
C ARG A 71 3.27 -12.40 2.89
N LEU A 72 2.23 -12.68 2.12
CA LEU A 72 0.99 -13.27 2.63
C LEU A 72 1.13 -14.79 2.86
N PRO A 73 0.42 -15.35 3.87
CA PRO A 73 0.40 -16.79 4.10
C PRO A 73 -0.20 -17.56 2.93
N GLU A 74 -1.25 -16.99 2.34
CA GLU A 74 -2.04 -17.57 1.27
C GLU A 74 -1.93 -16.70 0.02
N ALA A 75 -1.80 -17.35 -1.14
CA ALA A 75 -1.75 -16.66 -2.44
C ALA A 75 -3.12 -16.41 -3.05
N GLU A 76 -4.07 -17.30 -2.75
CA GLU A 76 -5.40 -17.35 -3.38
C GLU A 76 -6.11 -15.99 -3.44
N PRO A 77 -6.16 -15.17 -2.35
CA PRO A 77 -6.87 -13.90 -2.42
C PRO A 77 -6.34 -12.96 -3.51
N LEU A 78 -5.01 -12.87 -3.67
CA LEU A 78 -4.42 -11.98 -4.66
C LEU A 78 -4.42 -12.61 -6.06
N GLU A 79 -4.21 -13.92 -6.17
CA GLU A 79 -4.28 -14.63 -7.47
C GLU A 79 -5.67 -14.52 -8.11
N ASP A 80 -6.73 -14.69 -7.32
CA ASP A 80 -8.10 -14.53 -7.79
C ASP A 80 -8.39 -13.09 -8.20
N MET A 81 -7.95 -12.12 -7.40
CA MET A 81 -8.07 -10.70 -7.76
C MET A 81 -7.36 -10.41 -9.08
N TRP A 82 -6.13 -10.86 -9.29
CA TRP A 82 -5.41 -10.63 -10.53
C TRP A 82 -6.10 -11.24 -11.75
N ARG A 83 -6.68 -12.43 -11.60
CA ARG A 83 -7.50 -13.06 -12.65
C ARG A 83 -8.71 -12.18 -13.00
N GLN A 84 -9.37 -11.62 -12.00
CA GLN A 84 -10.53 -10.74 -12.21
C GLN A 84 -10.14 -9.40 -12.83
N LEU A 85 -9.00 -8.83 -12.46
CA LEU A 85 -8.46 -7.62 -13.10
C LEU A 85 -8.10 -7.87 -14.57
N GLN A 86 -7.51 -9.02 -14.89
CA GLN A 86 -7.24 -9.42 -16.26
C GLN A 86 -8.54 -9.47 -17.09
N ARG A 87 -9.58 -10.11 -16.54
CA ARG A 87 -10.91 -10.16 -17.17
C ARG A 87 -11.50 -8.76 -17.38
N PHE A 88 -11.44 -7.91 -16.37
CA PHE A 88 -11.99 -6.55 -16.46
C PHE A 88 -11.22 -5.69 -17.46
N PHE A 89 -9.91 -5.52 -17.29
CA PHE A 89 -9.14 -4.58 -18.10
C PHE A 89 -8.79 -5.08 -19.49
N VAL A 90 -8.63 -6.39 -19.69
CA VAL A 90 -8.11 -6.95 -20.95
C VAL A 90 -9.20 -7.68 -21.75
N GLU A 91 -10.08 -8.42 -21.08
CA GLU A 91 -11.06 -9.28 -21.77
C GLU A 91 -12.44 -8.62 -21.95
N SER A 92 -12.78 -7.60 -21.16
CA SER A 92 -14.13 -7.00 -21.17
C SER A 92 -14.40 -6.09 -22.37
N GLY A 93 -13.45 -5.94 -23.30
CA GLY A 93 -13.61 -5.18 -24.53
C GLY A 93 -13.13 -3.74 -24.44
N ASP A 94 -13.85 -2.84 -25.10
CA ASP A 94 -13.52 -1.42 -25.20
C ASP A 94 -13.89 -0.62 -23.95
N GLU A 95 -13.62 0.68 -24.00
CA GLU A 95 -13.92 1.64 -22.93
C GLU A 95 -15.42 1.63 -22.56
N ASP A 96 -16.31 1.66 -23.55
CA ASP A 96 -17.76 1.65 -23.35
C ASP A 96 -18.23 0.40 -22.61
N ALA A 97 -17.65 -0.76 -22.91
CA ALA A 97 -17.98 -1.99 -22.20
C ALA A 97 -17.56 -1.93 -20.72
N LYS A 98 -16.36 -1.42 -20.42
CA LYS A 98 -15.88 -1.24 -19.04
C LYS A 98 -16.69 -0.20 -18.28
N THR A 99 -17.07 0.91 -18.91
CA THR A 99 -17.97 1.93 -18.35
C THR A 99 -19.36 1.35 -18.07
N ARG A 100 -19.91 0.47 -18.91
CA ARG A 100 -21.17 -0.24 -18.59
C ARG A 100 -21.05 -1.19 -17.40
N LEU A 101 -19.88 -1.82 -17.21
CA LEU A 101 -19.64 -2.76 -16.12
C LEU A 101 -19.48 -2.09 -14.75
N ALA A 102 -18.77 -0.95 -14.71
CA ALA A 102 -18.37 -0.30 -13.46
C ALA A 102 -18.95 1.10 -13.26
N GLY A 103 -19.63 1.67 -14.26
CA GLY A 103 -20.01 3.08 -14.28
C GLY A 103 -18.84 3.98 -14.67
N GLU A 104 -19.16 5.18 -15.17
CA GLU A 104 -18.18 6.24 -15.40
C GLU A 104 -17.62 6.73 -14.06
N MET A 105 -16.36 7.16 -14.05
CA MET A 105 -15.73 7.72 -12.88
C MET A 105 -16.41 9.04 -12.49
N ASP A 106 -16.99 9.07 -11.28
CA ASP A 106 -17.73 10.22 -10.77
C ASP A 106 -17.38 10.47 -9.29
N ASN A 107 -17.61 11.70 -8.85
CA ASN A 107 -17.45 12.12 -7.46
C ASN A 107 -18.79 12.02 -6.73
N ILE A 108 -18.97 10.93 -5.99
CA ILE A 108 -20.17 10.63 -5.22
C ILE A 108 -19.90 10.98 -3.76
N ASN A 109 -20.50 12.08 -3.28
CA ASN A 109 -20.36 12.57 -1.89
C ASN A 109 -18.89 12.85 -1.47
N GLY A 110 -18.08 13.42 -2.36
CA GLY A 110 -16.67 13.69 -2.10
C GLY A 110 -15.74 12.48 -2.34
N GLN A 111 -16.29 11.35 -2.77
CA GLN A 111 -15.55 10.11 -3.00
C GLN A 111 -15.59 9.75 -4.48
N VAL A 112 -14.40 9.61 -5.09
CA VAL A 112 -14.26 9.16 -6.47
C VAL A 112 -14.49 7.65 -6.55
N LEU A 113 -15.27 7.24 -7.53
CA LEU A 113 -15.68 5.86 -7.81
C LEU A 113 -15.95 5.68 -9.29
N GLY A 114 -15.76 4.48 -9.82
CA GLY A 114 -16.06 4.18 -11.23
C GLY A 114 -14.82 3.95 -12.06
N TYR A 115 -15.04 3.81 -13.37
CA TYR A 115 -14.01 3.57 -14.37
C TYR A 115 -13.71 4.82 -15.18
N ALA A 116 -12.43 5.05 -15.47
CA ALA A 116 -11.97 6.09 -16.38
C ALA A 116 -10.79 5.59 -17.21
N LYS A 117 -10.69 6.08 -18.45
CA LYS A 117 -9.47 6.04 -19.26
C LYS A 117 -8.88 7.44 -19.31
N LEU A 118 -7.62 7.59 -18.94
CA LEU A 118 -6.85 8.84 -19.03
C LEU A 118 -5.61 8.56 -19.87
N ASP A 119 -5.57 9.17 -21.06
CA ASP A 119 -4.62 8.80 -22.13
C ASP A 119 -4.67 7.30 -22.39
N GLU A 120 -3.54 6.58 -22.35
CA GLU A 120 -3.51 5.12 -22.52
C GLU A 120 -3.64 4.34 -21.21
N ASN A 121 -3.82 5.02 -20.08
CA ASN A 121 -3.96 4.38 -18.77
C ASN A 121 -5.43 4.24 -18.39
N GLU A 122 -5.76 3.15 -17.72
CA GLU A 122 -7.12 2.87 -17.28
C GLU A 122 -7.15 2.71 -15.76
N PHE A 123 -8.22 3.21 -15.15
CA PHE A 123 -8.40 3.24 -13.71
C PHE A 123 -9.80 2.77 -13.35
N LEU A 124 -9.91 1.95 -12.30
CA LEU A 124 -11.16 1.58 -11.65
C LEU A 124 -10.99 1.82 -10.15
N GLU A 125 -11.73 2.79 -9.60
CA GLU A 125 -11.75 3.04 -8.17
C GLU A 125 -12.92 2.36 -7.49
N THR A 126 -12.62 1.57 -6.46
CA THR A 126 -13.62 0.84 -5.69
C THR A 126 -13.47 1.07 -4.18
N ARG A 127 -14.61 0.99 -3.47
CA ARG A 127 -14.73 1.11 -2.01
C ARG A 127 -15.70 0.07 -1.49
N LEU A 128 -15.68 -0.18 -0.18
CA LEU A 128 -16.75 -0.93 0.49
C LEU A 128 -17.78 0.04 1.05
N ASP A 129 -19.06 -0.26 0.87
CA ASP A 129 -20.12 0.38 1.68
C ASP A 129 -20.22 -0.29 3.06
N ARG A 130 -21.01 0.28 3.97
CA ARG A 130 -21.22 -0.26 5.34
C ARG A 130 -21.73 -1.69 5.42
N SER A 131 -22.32 -2.20 4.35
CA SER A 131 -22.75 -3.61 4.27
C SER A 131 -21.66 -4.55 3.75
N GLY A 132 -20.44 -4.03 3.60
CA GLY A 132 -19.31 -4.78 3.05
C GLY A 132 -19.42 -5.02 1.55
N ARG A 133 -20.33 -4.33 0.85
CA ARG A 133 -20.51 -4.49 -0.60
C ARG A 133 -19.57 -3.56 -1.37
N LEU A 134 -19.10 -4.05 -2.51
CA LEU A 134 -18.26 -3.24 -3.39
C LEU A 134 -19.08 -2.12 -4.05
N ARG A 135 -18.46 -0.95 -4.14
CA ARG A 135 -18.95 0.23 -4.85
C ARG A 135 -17.88 0.73 -5.80
N PRO A 136 -18.21 1.01 -7.08
CA PRO A 136 -19.45 0.61 -7.75
C PRO A 136 -19.59 -0.92 -7.81
N PRO A 137 -20.81 -1.47 -7.92
CA PRO A 137 -20.98 -2.90 -8.17
C PRO A 137 -20.45 -3.26 -9.56
N VAL A 138 -19.80 -4.40 -9.69
CA VAL A 138 -19.28 -4.94 -10.98
C VAL A 138 -19.91 -6.31 -11.23
N SER A 139 -21.24 -6.33 -11.08
CA SER A 139 -22.03 -7.57 -10.97
C SER A 139 -22.08 -8.42 -12.23
N ALA A 140 -21.80 -7.85 -13.40
CA ALA A 140 -21.78 -8.59 -14.67
C ALA A 140 -20.51 -9.45 -14.86
N LEU A 141 -19.49 -9.30 -14.01
CA LEU A 141 -18.32 -10.18 -13.98
C LEU A 141 -18.42 -11.15 -12.80
N ASP A 142 -18.82 -12.39 -13.09
CA ASP A 142 -18.95 -13.44 -12.08
C ASP A 142 -17.69 -13.58 -11.22
N GLY A 143 -17.88 -13.44 -9.91
CA GLY A 143 -16.83 -13.59 -8.90
C GLY A 143 -15.90 -12.38 -8.73
N PHE A 144 -16.07 -11.30 -9.50
CA PHE A 144 -15.22 -10.10 -9.41
C PHE A 144 -15.28 -9.48 -8.01
N GLU A 145 -16.48 -9.14 -7.53
CA GLU A 145 -16.66 -8.51 -6.22
C GLU A 145 -16.12 -9.38 -5.09
N ALA A 146 -16.43 -10.68 -5.10
CA ALA A 146 -15.98 -11.61 -4.07
C ALA A 146 -14.44 -11.72 -4.03
N ALA A 147 -13.77 -11.76 -5.17
CA ALA A 147 -12.31 -11.80 -5.25
C ALA A 147 -11.68 -10.51 -4.72
N LEU A 148 -12.20 -9.34 -5.14
CA LEU A 148 -11.72 -8.04 -4.67
C LEU A 148 -11.91 -7.87 -3.17
N ILE A 149 -13.06 -8.27 -2.62
CA ILE A 149 -13.33 -8.22 -1.18
C ILE A 149 -12.34 -9.12 -0.43
N ARG A 150 -12.12 -10.37 -0.88
CA ARG A 150 -11.14 -11.27 -0.25
C ARG A 150 -9.73 -10.69 -0.26
N ALA A 151 -9.27 -10.19 -1.40
CA ALA A 151 -7.96 -9.56 -1.52
C ALA A 151 -7.83 -8.34 -0.60
N ARG A 152 -8.83 -7.46 -0.63
CA ARG A 152 -8.89 -6.28 0.22
C ARG A 152 -8.82 -6.64 1.70
N LEU A 153 -9.59 -7.63 2.17
CA LEU A 153 -9.52 -8.07 3.57
C LEU A 153 -8.15 -8.64 3.95
N ALA A 154 -7.50 -9.38 3.05
CA ALA A 154 -6.14 -9.86 3.27
C ALA A 154 -5.13 -8.69 3.39
N LEU A 155 -5.26 -7.69 2.52
CA LEU A 155 -4.44 -6.48 2.54
C LEU A 155 -4.70 -5.63 3.80
N SER A 156 -5.95 -5.40 4.18
CA SER A 156 -6.30 -4.64 5.39
C SER A 156 -5.74 -5.27 6.68
N ARG A 157 -5.65 -6.61 6.75
CA ARG A 157 -4.95 -7.29 7.86
C ARG A 157 -3.44 -7.00 7.86
N VAL A 158 -2.81 -6.96 6.69
CA VAL A 158 -1.40 -6.55 6.57
C VAL A 158 -1.24 -5.10 7.02
N ALA A 159 -2.12 -4.20 6.58
CA ALA A 159 -2.10 -2.79 6.95
C ALA A 159 -2.18 -2.63 8.48
N ALA A 160 -3.16 -3.28 9.12
CA ALA A 160 -3.32 -3.23 10.57
C ALA A 160 -2.10 -3.78 11.30
N ALA A 161 -1.52 -4.90 10.84
CA ALA A 161 -0.32 -5.47 11.44
C ALA A 161 0.89 -4.54 11.34
N VAL A 162 1.09 -3.90 10.18
CA VAL A 162 2.19 -2.96 9.94
C VAL A 162 2.02 -1.70 10.79
N VAL A 163 0.84 -1.09 10.79
CA VAL A 163 0.54 0.11 11.59
C VAL A 163 0.66 -0.19 13.09
N ALA A 164 0.20 -1.35 13.55
CA ALA A 164 0.36 -1.76 14.95
C ALA A 164 1.83 -1.93 15.36
N ALA A 165 2.68 -2.42 14.46
CA ALA A 165 4.11 -2.54 14.70
C ALA A 165 4.81 -1.18 14.70
N ALA A 166 4.49 -0.30 13.74
CA ALA A 166 4.95 1.09 13.71
C ALA A 166 4.55 1.85 15.00
N ALA A 167 3.31 1.67 15.48
CA ALA A 167 2.86 2.22 16.75
C ALA A 167 3.76 1.77 17.91
N ARG A 168 4.03 0.46 18.05
CA ARG A 168 4.90 -0.06 19.10
C ARG A 168 6.29 0.57 19.06
N ASP A 169 6.86 0.72 17.88
CA ASP A 169 8.19 1.33 17.70
C ASP A 169 8.19 2.84 17.99
N CYS A 170 7.05 3.51 17.84
CA CYS A 170 6.85 4.90 18.26
C CYS A 170 6.49 5.08 19.74
N GLY A 171 6.28 3.98 20.49
CA GLY A 171 5.76 4.05 21.86
C GLY A 171 4.29 4.48 21.93
N ILE A 172 3.55 4.28 20.84
CA ILE A 172 2.12 4.56 20.72
C ILE A 172 1.32 3.28 21.00
N ALA A 173 0.17 3.40 21.66
CA ALA A 173 -0.77 2.31 21.85
C ALA A 173 -1.27 1.77 20.48
N PRO A 174 -0.96 0.51 20.11
CA PRO A 174 -1.30 0.00 18.78
C PRO A 174 -2.80 -0.01 18.48
N THR A 175 -3.62 -0.30 19.49
CA THR A 175 -5.09 -0.31 19.36
C THR A 175 -5.63 1.06 19.01
N GLU A 176 -5.08 2.12 19.60
CA GLU A 176 -5.53 3.49 19.38
C GLU A 176 -5.13 3.97 17.99
N LEU A 177 -3.90 3.70 17.54
CA LEU A 177 -3.48 4.06 16.18
C LEU A 177 -4.28 3.28 15.12
N CYS A 178 -4.49 1.99 15.32
CA CYS A 178 -5.32 1.19 14.41
C CYS A 178 -6.79 1.62 14.41
N ALA A 179 -7.32 2.14 15.53
CA ALA A 179 -8.68 2.67 15.59
C ALA A 179 -8.87 3.97 14.77
N LEU A 180 -7.78 4.64 14.39
CA LEU A 180 -7.82 5.76 13.44
C LEU A 180 -7.93 5.28 11.99
N MET A 181 -7.56 4.04 11.68
CA MET A 181 -7.65 3.50 10.33
C MET A 181 -9.09 3.16 9.97
N ASP A 182 -9.46 3.35 8.71
CA ASP A 182 -10.71 2.85 8.17
C ASP A 182 -10.60 1.33 7.93
N GLY A 183 -10.80 0.58 9.02
CA GLY A 183 -10.67 -0.87 9.05
C GLY A 183 -11.90 -1.58 8.50
N ASP A 184 -11.68 -2.49 7.55
CA ASP A 184 -12.73 -3.30 6.92
C ASP A 184 -13.45 -4.25 7.90
N ASP A 185 -12.85 -4.58 9.05
CA ASP A 185 -13.49 -5.44 10.06
C ASP A 185 -14.82 -4.83 10.56
N SER A 186 -14.93 -3.50 10.60
CA SER A 186 -16.19 -2.81 10.93
C SER A 186 -17.28 -2.94 9.85
N TYR A 187 -16.92 -3.37 8.64
CA TYR A 187 -17.80 -3.48 7.48
C TYR A 187 -18.27 -4.92 7.23
N VAL A 188 -17.55 -5.94 7.71
CA VAL A 188 -17.84 -7.36 7.42
C VAL A 188 -18.70 -8.04 8.48
N GLU A 189 -18.74 -7.54 9.72
CA GLU A 189 -19.56 -8.18 10.79
C GLU A 189 -21.08 -8.13 10.55
N THR A 190 -21.55 -7.45 9.50
CA THR A 190 -22.98 -7.28 9.21
C THR A 190 -23.49 -8.07 7.99
N VAL A 191 -22.84 -9.17 7.60
CA VAL A 191 -23.40 -10.06 6.57
C VAL A 191 -24.82 -10.52 7.00
N PRO A 192 -25.89 -10.16 6.27
CA PRO A 192 -27.25 -10.50 6.65
C PRO A 192 -27.47 -12.02 6.54
N GLY A 193 -27.50 -12.72 7.68
CA GLY A 193 -27.74 -14.17 7.69
C GLY A 193 -27.57 -14.89 9.03
N SER A 194 -27.01 -14.25 10.05
CA SER A 194 -26.65 -14.93 11.33
C SER A 194 -27.15 -14.24 12.61
N GLY A 195 -27.93 -13.16 12.51
CA GLY A 195 -28.52 -12.48 13.67
C GLY A 195 -29.94 -12.98 14.00
N PRO A 196 -30.27 -13.29 15.28
CA PRO A 196 -31.64 -13.59 15.69
C PRO A 196 -32.55 -12.38 15.47
N GLY A 197 -33.73 -12.62 14.88
CA GLY A 197 -34.66 -11.61 14.39
C GLY A 197 -34.97 -10.51 15.41
N ASN A 198 -34.56 -9.28 15.09
CA ASN A 198 -35.01 -8.08 15.78
C ASN A 198 -36.02 -7.35 14.90
N ASP A 199 -37.21 -7.14 15.47
CA ASP A 199 -38.38 -6.55 14.85
C ASP A 199 -38.15 -5.06 14.48
N PRO A 200 -38.22 -4.69 13.19
CA PRO A 200 -37.85 -3.35 12.70
C PRO A 200 -38.90 -2.25 12.92
N GLU A 201 -40.10 -2.53 13.43
CA GLU A 201 -41.19 -1.54 13.44
C GLU A 201 -41.12 -0.45 14.54
N ALA A 202 -40.18 -0.52 15.49
CA ALA A 202 -40.20 0.36 16.67
C ALA A 202 -39.19 1.53 16.71
N ARG A 203 -38.45 1.83 15.63
CA ARG A 203 -37.42 2.90 15.66
C ARG A 203 -37.90 4.24 15.07
N ASN A 204 -37.99 5.26 15.94
CA ASN A 204 -38.32 6.67 15.65
C ASN A 204 -37.69 7.20 14.34
N GLY A 205 -38.47 7.95 13.54
CA GLY A 205 -38.11 8.40 12.18
C GLY A 205 -36.83 9.23 12.04
N VAL A 206 -36.35 9.88 13.10
CA VAL A 206 -35.06 10.61 13.11
C VAL A 206 -33.87 9.65 13.15
N ALA A 207 -33.96 8.56 13.93
CA ALA A 207 -32.96 7.50 13.94
C ALA A 207 -32.90 6.79 12.58
N ALA A 208 -34.06 6.54 11.96
CA ALA A 208 -34.12 5.93 10.63
C ALA A 208 -33.54 6.83 9.51
N ALA A 209 -33.66 8.15 9.61
CA ALA A 209 -33.04 9.08 8.65
C ALA A 209 -31.52 9.14 8.83
N ALA A 210 -31.03 9.23 10.07
CA ALA A 210 -29.61 9.16 10.37
C ALA A 210 -29.02 7.80 9.98
N GLU A 211 -29.71 6.69 10.25
CA GLU A 211 -29.31 5.33 9.88
C GLU A 211 -29.30 5.15 8.35
N ARG A 212 -30.23 5.77 7.60
CA ARG A 212 -30.21 5.79 6.12
C ARG A 212 -29.07 6.64 5.55
N ALA A 213 -28.84 7.84 6.09
CA ALA A 213 -27.72 8.70 5.68
C ALA A 213 -26.36 8.08 6.04
N ALA A 214 -26.33 7.30 7.14
CA ALA A 214 -25.16 6.58 7.56
C ALA A 214 -24.97 5.29 6.72
N ALA A 215 -26.04 4.62 6.29
CA ALA A 215 -25.98 3.46 5.39
C ALA A 215 -25.40 3.79 4.00
N THR A 216 -25.43 5.05 3.57
CA THR A 216 -24.81 5.52 2.33
C THR A 216 -23.32 5.88 2.47
N ARG A 217 -22.75 5.84 3.67
CA ARG A 217 -21.33 6.17 3.86
C ARG A 217 -20.46 5.01 3.36
N MET A 218 -19.47 5.33 2.54
CA MET A 218 -18.50 4.35 2.04
C MET A 218 -17.19 4.49 2.80
N SER A 219 -16.43 3.41 2.79
CA SER A 219 -15.06 3.37 3.28
C SER A 219 -14.21 4.48 2.66
N GLU A 220 -13.39 5.13 3.48
CA GLU A 220 -12.36 6.05 3.03
C GLU A 220 -11.17 5.34 2.40
N THR A 221 -10.90 4.09 2.81
CA THR A 221 -9.90 3.25 2.19
C THR A 221 -10.28 2.93 0.75
N VAL A 222 -9.42 3.30 -0.20
CA VAL A 222 -9.64 3.15 -1.64
C VAL A 222 -8.91 1.91 -2.15
N HIS A 223 -9.59 1.07 -2.91
CA HIS A 223 -8.93 0.03 -3.70
C HIS A 223 -8.94 0.48 -5.16
N ARG A 224 -7.80 1.01 -5.61
CA ARG A 224 -7.62 1.56 -6.95
C ARG A 224 -6.98 0.50 -7.82
N LEU A 225 -7.67 0.09 -8.88
CA LEU A 225 -7.18 -0.87 -9.86
C LEU A 225 -6.72 -0.08 -11.08
N CYS A 226 -5.52 -0.36 -11.58
CA CYS A 226 -4.94 0.35 -12.71
C CYS A 226 -4.46 -0.61 -13.78
N ARG A 227 -4.60 -0.21 -15.05
CA ARG A 227 -3.86 -0.74 -16.18
C ARG A 227 -3.02 0.38 -16.79
N TYR A 228 -1.71 0.22 -16.74
CA TYR A 228 -0.76 1.08 -17.45
C TYR A 228 -0.40 0.43 -18.76
N SER A 229 -0.65 1.10 -19.87
CA SER A 229 -0.28 0.60 -21.19
C SER A 229 1.24 0.67 -21.38
N PRO A 230 1.82 -0.20 -22.21
CA PRO A 230 3.22 -0.05 -22.62
C PRO A 230 3.39 1.31 -23.32
N PRO A 231 4.57 1.94 -23.22
CA PRO A 231 4.85 3.12 -24.03
C PRO A 231 4.69 2.74 -25.50
N GLU A 232 4.01 3.59 -26.27
CA GLU A 232 4.00 3.46 -27.73
C GLU A 232 5.46 3.37 -28.19
N PRO A 233 5.79 2.43 -29.11
CA PRO A 233 7.13 2.39 -29.66
C PRO A 233 7.38 3.77 -30.25
N GLU A 234 8.28 4.55 -29.63
CA GLU A 234 8.69 5.85 -30.15
C GLU A 234 8.90 5.65 -31.64
N HIS A 235 8.14 6.37 -32.48
CA HIS A 235 8.25 6.29 -33.93
C HIS A 235 9.72 6.44 -34.23
N THR A 236 10.38 5.30 -34.46
CA THR A 236 11.83 5.26 -34.50
C THR A 236 12.25 6.25 -35.56
N ALA A 237 13.27 7.04 -35.28
CA ALA A 237 13.85 8.07 -36.15
C ALA A 237 14.25 7.60 -37.58
N ALA A 238 13.86 6.39 -37.99
CA ALA A 238 13.88 5.90 -39.35
C ALA A 238 13.10 6.78 -40.34
N GLU A 239 12.08 7.54 -39.93
CA GLU A 239 11.42 8.51 -40.83
C GLU A 239 12.16 9.86 -40.95
N SER A 240 13.13 10.17 -40.08
CA SER A 240 13.97 11.38 -40.26
C SER A 240 15.28 11.12 -41.02
N ALA A 241 15.56 9.87 -41.41
CA ALA A 241 16.76 9.50 -42.18
C ALA A 241 16.54 9.52 -43.71
N ALA A 242 15.33 9.82 -44.21
CA ALA A 242 15.02 9.80 -45.65
C ALA A 242 15.27 11.14 -46.38
N GLU A 243 15.65 12.22 -45.68
CA GLU A 243 15.90 13.54 -46.30
C GLU A 243 17.25 14.12 -45.86
N GLY A 244 18.36 13.58 -46.38
CA GLY A 244 19.68 14.16 -46.11
C GLY A 244 20.86 13.38 -46.67
N GLU A 245 21.00 13.31 -48.00
CA GLU A 245 22.24 12.87 -48.64
C GLU A 245 23.37 13.89 -48.37
N GLY A 246 24.21 13.61 -47.38
CA GLY A 246 25.45 14.34 -47.13
C GLY A 246 26.56 13.39 -46.67
N PRO A 247 27.68 13.27 -47.40
CA PRO A 247 28.77 12.38 -47.03
C PRO A 247 29.60 13.01 -45.89
N VAL A 248 29.55 12.43 -44.70
CA VAL A 248 30.47 12.77 -43.60
C VAL A 248 31.11 11.49 -43.09
N GLU A 249 32.36 11.29 -43.47
CA GLU A 249 33.26 10.31 -42.89
C GLU A 249 33.66 10.75 -41.47
N SER A 250 33.31 9.96 -40.45
CA SER A 250 33.93 10.09 -39.13
C SER A 250 33.77 8.80 -38.34
N SER A 251 34.84 8.00 -38.34
CA SER A 251 35.04 6.80 -37.53
C SER A 251 35.23 7.14 -36.06
N GLY A 252 34.20 6.90 -35.24
CA GLY A 252 34.29 6.94 -33.78
C GLY A 252 33.52 5.77 -33.17
N GLU A 253 34.25 4.77 -32.65
CA GLU A 253 33.71 3.58 -31.98
C GLU A 253 33.03 3.99 -30.65
N SER A 254 31.74 4.30 -30.72
CA SER A 254 30.88 4.44 -29.55
C SER A 254 30.25 3.09 -29.23
N SER A 255 30.71 2.44 -28.16
CA SER A 255 30.07 1.24 -27.59
C SER A 255 28.70 1.64 -27.04
N GLY A 256 27.68 1.55 -27.90
CA GLY A 256 26.29 1.86 -27.58
C GLY A 256 25.71 0.86 -26.58
N GLU A 257 25.82 1.17 -25.30
CA GLU A 257 24.85 0.68 -24.32
C GLU A 257 23.51 1.32 -24.65
N THR A 258 22.64 0.54 -25.29
CA THR A 258 21.23 0.88 -25.48
C THR A 258 20.57 0.99 -24.11
N SER A 259 20.63 2.19 -23.54
CA SER A 259 19.78 2.62 -22.44
C SER A 259 18.33 2.44 -22.90
N SER A 260 17.69 1.35 -22.50
CA SER A 260 16.25 1.21 -22.64
C SER A 260 15.63 2.35 -21.85
N SER A 261 15.08 3.36 -22.53
CA SER A 261 14.42 4.49 -21.90
C SER A 261 13.25 3.97 -21.07
N VAL A 262 13.34 4.15 -19.75
CA VAL A 262 12.27 3.78 -18.84
C VAL A 262 11.25 4.92 -18.85
N SER A 263 10.07 4.68 -19.40
CA SER A 263 8.98 5.68 -19.43
C SER A 263 8.26 5.73 -18.07
N VAL A 264 8.16 6.94 -17.50
CA VAL A 264 7.41 7.21 -16.26
C VAL A 264 5.95 7.42 -16.64
N THR A 265 5.07 6.50 -16.24
CA THR A 265 3.63 6.58 -16.54
C THR A 265 2.82 7.22 -15.43
N PHE A 266 3.37 7.28 -14.21
CA PHE A 266 2.79 8.04 -13.10
C PHE A 266 3.92 8.71 -12.32
N GLY A 267 3.86 10.04 -12.22
CA GLY A 267 4.94 10.87 -11.67
C GLY A 267 5.29 10.57 -10.21
N ALA A 268 6.42 11.15 -9.77
CA ALA A 268 6.84 11.07 -8.38
C ALA A 268 5.84 11.79 -7.46
N HIS A 269 5.35 11.11 -6.44
CA HIS A 269 4.41 11.65 -5.45
C HIS A 269 4.48 10.88 -4.14
N THR A 270 3.81 11.38 -3.12
CA THR A 270 3.51 10.70 -1.85
C THR A 270 2.01 10.49 -1.73
N ASP A 271 1.60 9.47 -0.97
CA ASP A 271 0.19 9.20 -0.71
C ASP A 271 -0.26 9.75 0.64
N THR A 272 -1.40 10.43 0.64
CA THR A 272 -2.11 10.85 1.86
C THR A 272 -2.89 9.67 2.43
N THR A 273 -2.14 8.72 2.99
CA THR A 273 -2.61 7.46 3.57
C THR A 273 -1.91 7.20 4.90
N MET A 274 -2.40 6.23 5.68
CA MET A 274 -1.59 5.61 6.73
C MET A 274 -0.50 4.76 6.08
N VAL A 275 -0.93 3.85 5.20
CA VAL A 275 -0.06 3.02 4.38
C VAL A 275 -0.73 2.76 3.04
N THR A 276 0.08 2.60 1.99
CA THR A 276 -0.39 2.10 0.69
C THR A 276 0.16 0.71 0.46
N LEU A 277 -0.72 -0.24 0.17
CA LEU A 277 -0.35 -1.65 -0.04
C LEU A 277 -0.44 -1.94 -1.52
N VAL A 278 0.68 -2.32 -2.13
CA VAL A 278 0.81 -2.63 -3.55
C VAL A 278 1.10 -4.12 -3.70
N PRO A 279 0.08 -4.95 -4.00
CA PRO A 279 0.30 -6.35 -4.37
C PRO A 279 1.30 -6.44 -5.53
N CYS A 280 2.37 -7.23 -5.36
CA CYS A 280 3.43 -7.30 -6.35
C CYS A 280 2.97 -8.05 -7.61
N SER A 281 3.17 -7.41 -8.77
CA SER A 281 2.80 -7.96 -10.09
C SER A 281 4.00 -7.93 -11.06
N VAL A 282 3.85 -7.28 -12.22
CA VAL A 282 4.93 -6.93 -13.13
C VAL A 282 5.69 -5.74 -12.52
N PRO A 283 7.04 -5.78 -12.44
CA PRO A 283 7.80 -4.67 -11.89
C PRO A 283 7.50 -3.35 -12.58
N GLY A 284 7.17 -2.34 -11.78
CA GLY A 284 7.00 -0.97 -12.28
C GLY A 284 6.85 0.08 -11.19
N ILE A 285 6.54 -0.30 -9.96
CA ILE A 285 6.60 0.63 -8.83
C ILE A 285 8.07 0.94 -8.51
N GLN A 286 8.40 2.22 -8.36
CA GLN A 286 9.72 2.66 -7.89
C GLN A 286 9.57 3.58 -6.69
N VAL A 287 10.39 3.38 -5.67
CA VAL A 287 10.41 4.19 -4.44
C VAL A 287 11.74 4.93 -4.37
N HIS A 288 11.69 6.22 -4.09
CA HIS A 288 12.87 7.04 -3.87
C HIS A 288 13.35 6.87 -2.42
N THR A 289 14.53 6.28 -2.27
CA THR A 289 15.11 6.00 -0.95
C THR A 289 15.90 7.18 -0.41
N ARG A 290 16.13 7.19 0.91
CA ARG A 290 16.99 8.18 1.57
C ARG A 290 18.42 8.22 1.02
N GLY A 291 18.88 7.13 0.41
CA GLY A 291 20.19 7.05 -0.25
C GLY A 291 20.32 7.84 -1.54
N GLY A 292 19.25 8.47 -2.04
CA GLY A 292 19.26 9.30 -3.24
C GLY A 292 19.08 8.52 -4.55
N GLY A 293 18.17 7.55 -4.58
CA GLY A 293 17.92 6.76 -5.78
C GLY A 293 16.59 6.03 -5.78
N TRP A 294 16.14 5.67 -6.99
CA TRP A 294 14.94 4.89 -7.25
C TRP A 294 15.22 3.40 -7.14
N VAL A 295 14.48 2.69 -6.30
CA VAL A 295 14.53 1.23 -6.18
C VAL A 295 13.17 0.64 -6.53
N GLY A 296 13.17 -0.54 -7.14
CA GLY A 296 11.93 -1.26 -7.45
C GLY A 296 11.66 -2.38 -6.44
N PRO A 297 10.68 -2.22 -5.51
CA PRO A 297 10.30 -3.27 -4.55
C PRO A 297 9.98 -4.62 -5.21
N GLU A 298 9.43 -4.58 -6.43
CA GLU A 298 9.01 -5.75 -7.22
C GLU A 298 10.15 -6.38 -8.04
N GLY A 299 11.31 -5.73 -8.15
CA GLY A 299 12.40 -6.16 -9.03
C GLY A 299 13.26 -7.30 -8.48
N SER A 300 13.04 -7.70 -7.22
CA SER A 300 13.83 -8.74 -6.58
C SER A 300 13.43 -10.14 -7.08
N PRO A 301 14.39 -11.04 -7.37
CA PRO A 301 14.09 -12.41 -7.79
C PRO A 301 13.41 -13.25 -6.70
N CYS A 302 13.42 -12.80 -5.44
CA CYS A 302 12.73 -13.50 -4.36
C CYS A 302 11.24 -13.14 -4.22
N ILE A 303 10.72 -12.22 -5.05
CA ILE A 303 9.32 -11.82 -5.05
C ILE A 303 8.43 -12.99 -5.51
N ALA A 304 7.55 -13.42 -4.61
CA ALA A 304 6.48 -14.37 -4.89
C ALA A 304 5.25 -13.59 -5.34
N ARG A 305 5.07 -13.42 -6.66
CA ARG A 305 3.88 -12.80 -7.24
C ARG A 305 2.61 -13.51 -6.77
N GLY A 306 1.55 -12.75 -6.51
CA GLY A 306 0.33 -13.28 -5.90
C GLY A 306 0.44 -13.50 -4.38
N ARG A 307 1.57 -13.21 -3.74
CA ARG A 307 1.74 -13.30 -2.28
C ARG A 307 2.42 -12.11 -1.66
N ASP A 308 3.42 -11.57 -2.35
CA ASP A 308 4.20 -10.45 -1.82
C ASP A 308 3.47 -9.13 -2.07
N VAL A 309 3.55 -8.24 -1.09
CA VAL A 309 2.90 -6.94 -1.06
C VAL A 309 3.95 -5.92 -0.63
N ALA A 310 4.20 -4.93 -1.47
CA ALA A 310 4.98 -3.77 -1.06
C ALA A 310 4.09 -2.86 -0.21
N VAL A 311 4.58 -2.46 0.97
CA VAL A 311 3.87 -1.57 1.89
C VAL A 311 4.65 -0.26 1.94
N LEU A 312 4.02 0.81 1.49
CA LEU A 312 4.58 2.16 1.43
C LEU A 312 4.04 2.96 2.63
N SER A 313 4.92 3.65 3.35
CA SER A 313 4.50 4.61 4.38
C SER A 313 3.76 5.78 3.74
N GLY A 314 2.62 6.19 4.30
CA GLY A 314 1.89 7.37 3.85
C GLY A 314 2.12 8.59 4.76
N GLU A 315 1.60 9.74 4.33
CA GLU A 315 1.77 11.01 5.03
C GLU A 315 1.09 11.07 6.41
N LEU A 316 -0.03 10.36 6.59
CA LEU A 316 -0.70 10.29 7.89
C LEU A 316 0.16 9.52 8.90
N LEU A 317 0.78 8.42 8.48
CA LEU A 317 1.72 7.69 9.32
C LEU A 317 2.96 8.53 9.62
N GLN A 318 3.47 9.29 8.65
CA GLN A 318 4.56 10.23 8.88
C GLN A 318 4.20 11.25 9.96
N ALA A 319 3.03 11.89 9.86
CA ALA A 319 2.57 12.87 10.84
C ALA A 319 2.42 12.26 12.24
N LEU A 320 1.75 11.11 12.35
CA LEU A 320 1.47 10.45 13.63
C LEU A 320 2.71 9.82 14.26
N SER A 321 3.74 9.51 13.45
CA SER A 321 5.04 9.00 13.92
C SER A 321 6.09 10.09 14.12
N ALA A 322 5.72 11.37 14.01
CA ALA A 322 6.62 12.52 14.07
C ALA A 322 7.84 12.38 13.11
N GLY A 323 7.58 11.92 11.90
CA GLY A 323 8.60 11.75 10.86
C GLY A 323 9.46 10.50 11.01
N LYS A 324 9.23 9.65 12.01
CA LYS A 324 10.00 8.41 12.18
C LYS A 324 9.84 7.46 10.99
N PHE A 325 8.65 7.40 10.41
CA PHE A 325 8.36 6.69 9.17
C PHE A 325 8.01 7.70 8.07
N PRO A 326 9.00 8.15 7.27
CA PRO A 326 8.75 9.11 6.21
C PRO A 326 7.79 8.54 5.16
N ALA A 327 6.95 9.39 4.58
CA ALA A 327 6.09 9.05 3.47
C ALA A 327 6.94 8.64 2.25
N ALA A 328 6.54 7.56 1.59
CA ALA A 328 7.27 7.02 0.46
C ALA A 328 7.04 7.88 -0.78
N VAL A 329 8.06 8.65 -1.19
CA VAL A 329 8.08 9.24 -2.53
C VAL A 329 8.21 8.10 -3.53
N HIS A 330 7.21 7.91 -4.37
CA HIS A 330 7.17 6.81 -5.31
C HIS A 330 6.61 7.24 -6.66
N ARG A 331 6.89 6.45 -7.70
CA ARG A 331 6.42 6.65 -9.07
C ARG A 331 6.11 5.31 -9.73
N VAL A 332 5.40 5.34 -10.84
CA VAL A 332 5.17 4.15 -11.68
C VAL A 332 5.90 4.32 -13.00
N VAL A 333 6.64 3.29 -13.37
CA VAL A 333 7.23 3.12 -14.69
C VAL A 333 6.58 1.94 -15.38
N ALA A 334 6.26 2.06 -16.67
CA ALA A 334 5.74 0.95 -17.46
C ALA A 334 6.84 0.42 -18.39
N GLY A 335 7.04 -0.89 -18.37
CA GLY A 335 7.87 -1.59 -19.35
C GLY A 335 7.09 -1.90 -20.62
N ALA A 336 7.76 -2.58 -21.56
CA ALA A 336 7.19 -2.96 -22.86
C ALA A 336 5.94 -3.87 -22.79
N GLN A 337 5.62 -4.44 -21.63
CA GLN A 337 4.45 -5.32 -21.44
C GLN A 337 3.23 -4.59 -20.83
N GLY A 338 3.35 -3.30 -20.50
CA GLY A 338 2.39 -2.62 -19.63
C GLY A 338 2.42 -3.19 -18.21
N ARG A 339 1.45 -2.77 -17.38
CA ARG A 339 1.37 -3.17 -15.97
C ARG A 339 -0.05 -3.13 -15.44
N LEU A 340 -0.48 -4.19 -14.76
CA LEU A 340 -1.65 -4.16 -13.89
C LEU A 340 -1.22 -3.84 -12.45
N SER A 341 -1.99 -2.99 -11.78
CA SER A 341 -1.76 -2.56 -10.39
C SER A 341 -3.06 -2.61 -9.60
N ALA A 342 -2.99 -2.92 -8.31
CA ALA A 342 -4.16 -2.96 -7.43
C ALA A 342 -3.85 -2.40 -6.03
N PRO A 343 -3.34 -1.14 -5.91
CA PRO A 343 -3.05 -0.57 -4.61
C PRO A 343 -4.29 -0.43 -3.72
N LEU A 344 -4.13 -0.80 -2.45
CA LEU A 344 -5.06 -0.46 -1.37
C LEU A 344 -4.50 0.74 -0.60
N LEU A 345 -5.15 1.89 -0.74
CA LEU A 345 -4.80 3.15 -0.09
C LEU A 345 -5.55 3.22 1.24
N VAL A 346 -4.89 2.82 2.33
CA VAL A 346 -5.53 2.73 3.65
C VAL A 346 -5.53 4.09 4.32
N ARG A 347 -6.72 4.64 4.50
CA ARG A 347 -6.95 5.99 5.04
C ARG A 347 -7.51 5.94 6.45
N GLU A 348 -7.69 7.13 7.01
CA GLU A 348 -8.38 7.34 8.27
C GLU A 348 -9.86 6.93 8.20
N ARG A 349 -10.40 6.49 9.33
CA ARG A 349 -11.83 6.33 9.52
C ARG A 349 -12.45 7.71 9.62
N ALA A 350 -13.45 7.96 8.79
CA ALA A 350 -14.12 9.25 8.82
C ALA A 350 -14.88 9.49 10.15
N GLY A 351 -14.67 10.64 10.75
CA GLY A 351 -15.08 11.06 12.08
C GLY A 351 -14.06 10.73 13.17
N ALA A 352 -12.95 10.08 12.85
CA ALA A 352 -11.88 9.84 13.82
C ALA A 352 -11.13 11.14 14.11
N SER A 353 -10.68 11.28 15.36
CA SER A 353 -9.82 12.39 15.80
C SER A 353 -8.62 11.85 16.53
N VAL A 354 -7.51 12.59 16.46
CA VAL A 354 -6.31 12.26 17.21
C VAL A 354 -6.55 12.55 18.69
N ALA A 355 -6.45 11.53 19.53
CA ALA A 355 -6.49 11.65 20.99
C ALA A 355 -5.09 11.36 21.54
N ALA A 356 -4.27 12.39 21.71
CA ALA A 356 -2.86 12.26 22.07
C ALA A 356 -2.68 11.50 23.39
N ALA A 357 -3.54 11.73 24.38
CA ALA A 357 -3.51 11.04 25.66
C ALA A 357 -3.78 9.53 25.53
N ALA A 358 -4.69 9.14 24.63
CA ALA A 358 -4.97 7.73 24.36
C ALA A 358 -3.78 7.08 23.62
N LEU A 359 -3.27 7.77 22.59
CA LEU A 359 -2.15 7.30 21.79
C LEU A 359 -0.86 7.11 22.60
N LEU A 360 -0.54 8.03 23.51
CA LEU A 360 0.64 7.95 24.36
C LEU A 360 0.46 7.01 25.56
N GLY A 361 -0.78 6.57 25.81
CA GLY A 361 -1.16 5.82 26.99
C GLY A 361 -1.16 6.65 28.27
N SER A 362 -1.98 6.25 29.24
CA SER A 362 -2.00 6.84 30.59
C SER A 362 -0.75 6.54 31.43
N GLY A 363 0.20 5.76 30.87
CA GLY A 363 1.45 5.34 31.53
C GLY A 363 2.53 6.41 31.66
N GLY A 364 2.17 7.69 31.57
CA GLY A 364 3.07 8.81 31.77
C GLY A 364 3.64 8.84 33.18
N GLY A 365 4.83 8.27 33.36
CA GLY A 365 5.69 8.51 34.52
C GLY A 365 6.38 7.25 35.05
N GLY A 366 7.63 7.02 34.65
CA GLY A 366 8.51 6.17 35.48
C GLY A 366 9.69 5.51 34.77
N GLY A 367 9.72 5.44 33.44
CA GLY A 367 10.81 4.81 32.72
C GLY A 367 11.74 5.83 32.07
N ASP A 368 12.84 6.20 32.74
CA ASP A 368 13.98 7.00 32.21
C ASP A 368 14.78 6.28 31.10
N GLY A 369 14.10 5.47 30.26
CA GLY A 369 14.70 4.82 29.10
C GLY A 369 15.05 5.85 28.04
N GLY A 370 16.27 6.40 28.14
CA GLY A 370 16.80 7.53 27.36
C GLY A 370 16.98 7.31 25.86
N GLY A 371 15.89 6.99 25.15
CA GLY A 371 15.83 7.09 23.70
C GLY A 371 15.39 8.48 23.29
N ASN A 372 16.27 9.28 22.69
CA ASN A 372 16.01 10.65 22.19
C ASN A 372 14.78 10.77 21.24
N GLY A 373 14.19 9.67 20.77
CA GLY A 373 13.08 9.68 19.82
C GLY A 373 11.67 9.71 20.43
N SER A 374 11.46 9.32 21.70
CA SER A 374 10.11 9.26 22.27
C SER A 374 9.52 10.65 22.58
N GLY A 375 10.39 11.61 22.93
CA GLY A 375 9.99 12.98 23.22
C GLY A 375 9.43 13.74 22.01
N SER A 376 10.01 13.51 20.81
CA SER A 376 9.53 14.17 19.59
C SER A 376 8.16 13.64 19.15
N VAL A 377 7.93 12.33 19.25
CA VAL A 377 6.63 11.71 18.95
C VAL A 377 5.54 12.24 19.88
N ALA A 378 5.81 12.28 21.18
CA ALA A 378 4.85 12.80 22.15
C ALA A 378 4.51 14.28 21.93
N ALA A 379 5.49 15.10 21.58
CA ALA A 379 5.25 16.51 21.26
C ALA A 379 4.40 16.68 19.99
N ALA A 380 4.70 15.93 18.93
CA ALA A 380 3.95 15.98 17.68
C ALA A 380 2.49 15.54 17.88
N LEU A 381 2.25 14.44 18.59
CA LEU A 381 0.89 13.97 18.86
C LEU A 381 0.07 14.97 19.68
N ARG A 382 0.68 15.65 20.67
CA ARG A 382 0.00 16.71 21.42
C ARG A 382 -0.34 17.92 20.53
N ALA A 383 0.49 18.23 19.54
CA ALA A 383 0.20 19.28 18.56
C ALA A 383 -0.97 18.91 17.63
N LEU A 384 -1.24 17.61 17.48
CA LEU A 384 -2.36 17.08 16.71
C LEU A 384 -3.62 16.81 17.55
N ASP A 385 -3.56 16.98 18.87
CA ASP A 385 -4.64 16.58 19.78
C ASP A 385 -5.97 17.30 19.45
N GLY A 386 -7.03 16.51 19.32
CA GLY A 386 -8.37 17.00 18.97
C GLY A 386 -8.55 17.34 17.48
N ILE A 387 -7.51 17.28 16.64
CA ILE A 387 -7.65 17.48 15.19
C ILE A 387 -8.41 16.29 14.60
N ALA A 388 -9.48 16.58 13.85
CA ALA A 388 -10.19 15.59 13.05
C ALA A 388 -9.27 15.07 11.95
N MET A 389 -9.24 13.77 11.73
CA MET A 389 -8.33 13.17 10.75
C MET A 389 -8.61 13.67 9.32
N GLU A 390 -9.86 14.01 8.99
CA GLU A 390 -10.19 14.64 7.69
C GLU A 390 -9.61 16.04 7.54
N ALA A 391 -9.52 16.80 8.63
CA ALA A 391 -8.88 18.12 8.60
C ALA A 391 -7.37 17.99 8.42
N LEU A 392 -6.75 17.00 9.09
CA LEU A 392 -5.34 16.68 8.89
C LEU A 392 -5.07 16.23 7.45
N HIS A 393 -5.89 15.33 6.91
CA HIS A 393 -5.81 14.88 5.52
C HIS A 393 -5.97 16.06 4.56
N ALA A 394 -7.00 16.90 4.72
CA ALA A 394 -7.21 18.07 3.87
C ALA A 394 -5.99 19.02 3.90
N GLY A 395 -5.42 19.28 5.07
CA GLY A 395 -4.22 20.11 5.20
C GLY A 395 -2.97 19.51 4.56
N LEU A 396 -2.85 18.18 4.51
CA LEU A 396 -1.75 17.49 3.80
C LEU A 396 -1.94 17.49 2.28
N ASN A 397 -3.19 17.48 1.80
CA ASN A 397 -3.52 17.57 0.38
C ASN A 397 -3.42 18.99 -0.17
N ASP A 398 -3.59 20.01 0.68
CA ASP A 398 -3.45 21.43 0.32
C ASP A 398 -1.98 21.82 0.20
N LYS A 399 -1.24 21.08 -0.63
CA LYS A 399 0.06 21.50 -1.15
C LYS A 399 -0.23 22.48 -2.27
N SER A 400 -0.52 23.72 -1.88
CA SER A 400 -0.53 24.85 -2.81
C SER A 400 0.70 24.74 -3.71
N VAL A 401 0.45 24.83 -5.01
CA VAL A 401 1.27 24.45 -6.18
C VAL A 401 2.62 25.18 -6.29
N ASP A 402 3.06 25.88 -5.24
CA ASP A 402 4.17 26.84 -5.28
C ASP A 402 5.54 26.26 -4.92
N ASP A 403 5.63 25.01 -4.46
CA ASP A 403 6.91 24.34 -4.23
C ASP A 403 7.24 23.42 -5.42
N GLU A 404 7.89 23.99 -6.46
CA GLU A 404 8.70 23.16 -7.37
C GLU A 404 9.84 22.51 -6.56
N PRO A 405 10.15 21.22 -6.83
CA PRO A 405 11.07 20.41 -6.03
C PRO A 405 12.54 20.86 -6.04
#